data_AF-A0A350X836-F1
#
_entry.id   AF-A0A350X836-F1
#
_cell.length_a   1.000
_cell.length_b   1.000
_cell.length_c   1.000
_cell.angle_alpha   90.00
_cell.angle_beta   90.00
_cell.angle_gamma   90.00
#
_symmetry.space_group_name_H-M   'P 1'
#
loop_
_entity.id
_entity.type
_entity.pdbx_description
1 polymer ?
#
loop_
_entity_poly.entity_id
_entity_poly.type
_entity_poly.pdbx_seq_one_letter_code
_entity_poly.pdbx_strand_id
1 'polypeptide(L)' 'MTKGAPRKSNLVVKQMIEQIFSAKQISRLDHLKLTSAFLSDYDLTDEDRRQINRIFDYIQAGRLKVVE' A
#
# COMPACT_ATOMS: atom_id res chain seq x y z
N MET A 1 -7.50 12.69 21.34
CA MET A 1 -6.81 11.98 20.24
C MET A 1 -7.10 10.48 20.40
N THR A 2 -8.21 9.99 19.86
CA THR A 2 -8.58 8.57 19.97
C THR A 2 -7.87 7.76 18.89
N LYS A 3 -6.78 7.07 19.27
CA LYS A 3 -6.20 6.01 18.43
C LYS A 3 -7.22 4.86 18.36
N GLY A 4 -8.03 4.84 17.30
CA GLY A 4 -8.87 3.69 16.99
C GLY A 4 -7.99 2.45 16.83
N ALA A 5 -8.40 1.33 17.43
CA ALA A 5 -7.70 0.05 17.30
C ALA A 5 -7.45 -0.28 15.82
N PRO A 6 -6.29 -0.88 15.47
CA PRO A 6 -6.01 -1.24 14.08
C PRO A 6 -7.06 -2.25 13.63
N ARG A 7 -8.02 -1.79 12.80
CA ARG A 7 -9.00 -2.68 12.15
C ARG A 7 -8.23 -3.66 11.27
N LYS A 8 -8.71 -4.90 11.18
CA LYS A 8 -8.07 -6.00 10.42
C LYS A 8 -7.71 -5.61 8.97
N SER A 9 -8.51 -4.73 8.38
CA SER A 9 -8.28 -4.07 7.09
C SER A 9 -6.93 -3.36 6.99
N ASN A 10 -6.51 -2.68 8.06
CA ASN A 10 -5.26 -1.93 8.13
C ASN A 10 -4.02 -2.87 8.19
N LEU A 11 -4.17 -4.04 8.82
CA LEU A 11 -3.11 -5.06 8.90
C LEU A 11 -2.77 -5.66 7.53
N VAL A 12 -3.79 -5.91 6.69
CA VAL A 12 -3.59 -6.49 5.35
C VAL A 12 -2.84 -5.52 4.43
N VAL A 13 -3.21 -4.24 4.45
CA VAL A 13 -2.54 -3.21 3.65
C VAL A 13 -1.09 -3.03 4.12
N LYS A 14 -0.83 -3.01 5.43
CA LYS A 14 0.53 -2.92 5.97
C LYS A 14 1.41 -4.10 5.59
N GLN A 15 0.91 -5.32 5.71
CA GLN A 15 1.65 -6.51 5.29
C GLN A 15 1.98 -6.48 3.79
N MET A 16 1.04 -6.03 2.96
CA MET A 16 1.27 -5.87 1.52
C MET A 16 2.36 -4.83 1.22
N ILE A 17 2.32 -3.68 1.90
CA ILE A 17 3.33 -2.62 1.79
C ILE A 17 4.72 -3.15 2.17
N GLU A 18 4.84 -3.85 3.29
CA GLU A 18 6.09 -4.45 3.77
C GLU A 18 6.65 -5.47 2.77
N GLN A 19 5.78 -6.32 2.21
CA GLN A 19 6.17 -7.30 1.19
C GLN A 19 6.68 -6.63 -0.09
N ILE A 20 6.02 -5.56 -0.54
CA ILE A 20 6.43 -4.80 -1.74
C ILE A 20 7.79 -4.14 -1.53
N PHE A 21 8.03 -3.52 -0.37
CA PHE A 21 9.33 -2.91 -0.07
C PHE A 21 10.45 -3.96 0.04
N SER A 22 10.15 -5.12 0.63
CA SER A 22 11.12 -6.21 0.80
C SER A 22 11.47 -6.86 -0.54
N ALA A 23 10.48 -7.13 -1.38
CA ALA A 23 10.67 -7.75 -2.69
C ALA A 23 11.23 -6.77 -3.74
N LYS A 24 11.09 -5.45 -3.53
CA LYS A 24 11.31 -4.39 -4.54
C LYS A 24 10.53 -4.63 -5.85
N GLN A 25 9.46 -5.41 -5.75
CA GLN A 25 8.59 -5.80 -6.84
C GLN A 25 7.16 -5.81 -6.32
N ILE A 26 6.22 -5.59 -7.23
CA ILE A 26 4.79 -5.59 -6.93
C ILE A 26 4.07 -6.36 -8.04
N SER A 27 3.19 -7.29 -7.68
CA SER A 27 2.36 -7.96 -8.69
C SER A 27 1.33 -6.98 -9.25
N ARG A 28 0.89 -7.19 -10.49
CA ARG A 28 -0.19 -6.37 -11.08
C ARG A 28 -1.47 -6.45 -10.26
N LEU A 29 -1.74 -7.60 -9.65
CA LEU A 29 -2.88 -7.81 -8.76
C LEU A 29 -2.76 -6.96 -7.48
N ASP A 30 -1.58 -6.93 -6.86
CA ASP A 30 -1.36 -6.15 -5.62
C ASP A 30 -1.35 -4.65 -5.90
N HIS A 31 -0.85 -4.23 -7.06
CA HIS A 31 -0.98 -2.85 -7.52
C HIS A 31 -2.44 -2.41 -7.64
N LEU A 32 -3.29 -3.26 -8.23
CA LEU A 32 -4.73 -2.99 -8.34
C LEU A 32 -5.43 -2.96 -6.97
N LYS A 33 -5.08 -3.89 -6.06
CA LYS A 33 -5.61 -3.90 -4.70
C LYS A 33 -5.23 -2.64 -3.94
N LEU A 34 -3.98 -2.19 -4.03
CA LEU A 34 -3.52 -0.95 -3.42
C LEU A 34 -4.24 0.26 -3.97
N THR A 35 -4.40 0.34 -5.30
CA THR A 35 -5.13 1.42 -5.96
C THR A 35 -6.59 1.45 -5.50
N SER A 36 -7.25 0.29 -5.46
CA SER A 36 -8.63 0.17 -4.99
C SER A 36 -8.78 0.56 -3.51
N ALA A 37 -7.88 0.09 -2.64
CA ALA A 37 -7.87 0.46 -1.23
C ALA A 37 -7.61 1.96 -1.03
N PHE A 38 -6.79 2.59 -1.87
CA PHE A 38 -6.50 4.01 -1.80
C PHE A 38 -7.65 4.89 -2.29
N LEU A 39 -8.38 4.46 -3.32
CA LEU A 39 -9.50 5.19 -3.92
C LEU A 39 -10.83 4.96 -3.19
N SER A 40 -10.97 3.86 -2.45
CA SER A 40 -12.14 3.62 -1.61
C SER A 40 -12.06 4.41 -0.31
N ASP A 41 -13.20 4.63 0.35
CA ASP A 41 -13.30 5.15 1.73
C ASP A 41 -12.78 4.14 2.76
N TYR A 42 -11.72 3.41 2.40
CA TYR A 42 -11.00 2.55 3.30
C TYR A 42 -10.41 3.42 4.41
N ASP A 43 -10.53 2.94 5.65
CA ASP A 43 -10.12 3.61 6.88
C ASP A 43 -8.58 3.60 7.00
N LEU A 44 -7.92 4.20 6.01
CA LEU A 44 -6.48 4.37 5.88
C LEU A 44 -6.07 5.56 6.72
N THR A 45 -5.07 5.33 7.59
CA THR A 45 -4.45 6.42 8.32
C THR A 45 -3.62 7.28 7.38
N ASP A 46 -3.28 8.50 7.80
CA ASP A 46 -2.38 9.36 7.04
C ASP A 46 -1.02 8.71 6.77
N GLU A 47 -0.56 7.85 7.68
CA GLU A 47 0.68 7.08 7.50
C GLU A 47 0.53 6.03 6.40
N ASP A 48 -0.59 5.30 6.38
CA ASP A 48 -0.86 4.31 5.33
C ASP A 48 -0.92 5.01 3.96
N ARG A 49 -1.61 6.16 3.86
CA ARG A 49 -1.67 6.97 2.64
C ARG A 49 -0.30 7.43 2.17
N ARG A 50 0.57 7.88 3.09
CA ARG A 50 1.95 8.26 2.77
C ARG A 50 2.76 7.08 2.23
N GLN A 51 2.63 5.90 2.83
CA GLN A 51 3.35 4.70 2.39
C GLN A 51 2.88 4.23 1.01
N ILE A 52 1.58 4.26 0.76
CA ILE A 52 0.99 3.93 -0.55
C ILE A 52 1.50 4.90 -1.63
N ASN A 53 1.46 6.22 -1.37
CA ASN A 53 2.00 7.21 -2.30
C ASN A 53 3.48 6.95 -2.61
N ARG A 54 4.28 6.61 -1.60
CA ARG A 54 5.70 6.29 -1.79
C ARG A 54 5.92 5.06 -2.68
N ILE A 55 5.05 4.05 -2.59
CA ILE A 55 5.08 2.89 -3.50
C ILE A 55 4.81 3.35 -4.93
N PHE A 56 3.78 4.17 -5.15
CA PHE A 56 3.47 4.70 -6.48
C PHE A 56 4.61 5.54 -7.05
N ASP A 57 5.22 6.42 -6.24
CA ASP A 57 6.38 7.21 -6.64
C ASP A 57 7.56 6.31 -7.07
N TYR A 58 7.79 5.22 -6.34
CA TYR A 58 8.85 4.27 -6.66
C TYR A 58 8.57 3.46 -7.91
N ILE A 59 7.31 3.13 -8.20
CA ILE A 59 6.91 2.51 -9.47
C ILE A 59 7.16 3.50 -10.60
N GLN A 60 6.70 4.75 -10.47
CA GLN A 60 6.85 5.78 -11.49
C GLN A 60 8.33 6.15 -11.74
N ALA A 61 9.16 6.14 -10.69
CA ALA A 61 10.60 6.34 -10.77
C ALA A 61 11.37 5.10 -11.28
N GLY A 62 10.69 3.99 -11.57
CA GLY A 62 11.32 2.73 -12.02
C GLY A 62 12.14 2.01 -10.95
N ARG A 63 12.00 2.40 -9.67
CA ARG A 63 12.68 1.79 -8.51
C ARG A 63 11.97 0.52 -8.02
N LEU A 64 10.68 0.42 -8.32
CA LEU A 64 9.84 -0.74 -8.08
C LEU A 64 9.37 -1.29 -9.43
N LYS A 65 9.58 -2.59 -9.67
CA LYS A 65 9.12 -3.24 -10.88
C LYS A 65 7.74 -3.84 -10.67
N VAL A 66 6.82 -3.55 -11.59
CA VAL A 66 5.55 -4.27 -11.67
C VAL A 66 5.80 -5.59 -12.39
N VAL A 67 5.45 -6.69 -11.73
CA VAL A 67 5.56 -8.06 -12.24
C VAL A 67 4.16 -8.66 -12.39
N GLU A 68 4.03 -9.73 -13.18
CA GLU A 68 2.76 -10.49 -13.29
C GLU A 68 2.53 -11.38 -12.07
#